data_AF-A0A9Q1ANJ5-F1
#
_entry.id   AF-A0A9Q1ANJ5-F1
#
_cell.length_a   1.000
_cell.length_b   1.000
_cell.length_c   1.000
_cell.angle_alpha   90.00
_cell.angle_beta   90.00
_cell.angle_gamma   90.00
#
_symmetry.space_group_name_H-M   'P 1'
#
loop_
_entity.id
_entity.type
_entity.pdbx_description
1 polymer ?
#
loop_
_entity_poly.entity_id
_entity_poly.type
_entity_poly.pdbx_seq_one_letter_code
_entity_poly.pdbx_strand_id
1 'polypeptide(L)'
;MGFQHSSAELMKNVLVNAYVIKKCLEDGYDSLTVNANVLFLSKVQELINPSSDLYAGKSLGFFFARSSSSAQEILADLLKKVAATIGKGSLQGESTNFVYFVVKFLEQNGAEILRVDEASIGIQIRANSFNQSSLEAGKKKMVYWSTDTSLDLIQRRLQELSLWVVDGDSSCTAVVCHES
;
A
#
# COMPACT_ATOMS: atom_id res chain seq x y z
N MET A 1 -4.49 -11.13 29.54
CA MET A 1 -3.23 -10.39 29.29
C MET A 1 -2.79 -10.69 27.87
N GLY A 2 -2.67 -9.70 26.97
CA GLY A 2 -2.35 -9.99 25.56
C GLY A 2 -2.20 -8.76 24.64
N PHE A 3 -2.57 -7.56 25.07
CA PHE A 3 -2.60 -6.36 24.21
C PHE A 3 -1.27 -5.62 24.05
N GLN A 4 -0.22 -5.94 24.82
CA GLN A 4 1.06 -5.23 24.74
C GLN A 4 1.98 -5.75 23.61
N HIS A 5 1.87 -7.01 23.21
CA HIS A 5 2.74 -7.59 22.18
C HIS A 5 2.41 -7.05 20.77
N SER A 6 1.12 -6.87 20.47
CA SER A 6 0.68 -6.41 19.15
C SER A 6 1.06 -4.96 18.85
N SER A 7 1.07 -4.09 19.88
CA SER A 7 1.45 -2.68 19.71
C SER A 7 2.95 -2.51 19.46
N ALA A 8 3.79 -3.27 20.17
CA ALA A 8 5.24 -3.24 19.98
C ALA A 8 5.67 -3.79 18.60
N GLU A 9 5.07 -4.88 18.15
CA GLU A 9 5.32 -5.44 16.81
C GLU A 9 4.87 -4.49 15.70
N LEU A 10 3.69 -3.88 15.86
CA LEU A 10 3.24 -2.87 14.91
C LEU A 10 4.19 -1.68 14.83
N MET A 11 4.68 -1.19 15.97
CA MET A 11 5.64 -0.09 15.99
C MET A 11 6.98 -0.46 15.35
N LYS A 12 7.45 -1.69 15.57
CA LYS A 12 8.64 -2.20 14.88
C LYS A 12 8.41 -2.23 13.36
N ASN A 13 7.25 -2.72 12.91
CA ASN A 13 6.90 -2.74 11.50
C ASN A 13 6.78 -1.33 10.91
N VAL A 14 6.20 -0.38 11.66
CA VAL A 14 6.11 1.02 11.25
C VAL A 14 7.50 1.63 11.11
N LEU A 15 8.36 1.43 12.10
CA LEU A 15 9.71 1.98 12.09
C LEU A 15 10.54 1.42 10.93
N VAL A 16 10.49 0.11 10.72
CA VAL A 16 11.20 -0.57 9.62
C VAL A 16 10.72 -0.06 8.27
N ASN A 17 9.40 -0.06 8.03
CA ASN A 17 8.86 0.39 6.75
C ASN A 17 9.12 1.88 6.51
N ALA A 18 8.92 2.74 7.51
CA ALA A 18 9.23 4.17 7.38
C ALA A 18 10.73 4.43 7.13
N TYR A 19 11.61 3.62 7.72
CA TYR A 19 13.05 3.69 7.46
C TYR A 19 13.38 3.30 6.02
N VAL A 20 12.78 2.23 5.50
CA VAL A 20 12.94 1.80 4.11
C VAL A 20 12.48 2.90 3.15
N ILE A 21 11.28 3.47 3.36
CA ILE A 21 10.77 4.56 2.52
C ILE A 21 11.73 5.74 2.55
N LYS A 22 12.17 6.17 3.75
CA LYS A 22 13.16 7.25 3.89
C LYS A 22 14.43 6.98 3.09
N LYS A 23 14.96 5.75 3.14
CA LYS A 23 16.16 5.39 2.38
C LYS A 23 15.94 5.45 0.87
N CYS A 24 14.81 4.96 0.38
CA CYS A 24 14.44 5.13 -1.02
C CYS A 24 14.46 6.61 -1.43
N LEU A 25 13.84 7.48 -0.63
CA LEU A 25 13.80 8.91 -0.93
C LEU A 25 15.19 9.56 -0.89
N GLU A 26 16.05 9.20 0.07
CA GLU A 26 17.43 9.70 0.19
C GLU A 26 18.28 9.33 -1.05
N ASP A 27 18.04 8.14 -1.60
CA ASP A 27 18.74 7.64 -2.78
C ASP A 27 18.15 8.17 -4.11
N GLY A 28 17.14 9.05 -4.05
CA GLY A 28 16.51 9.66 -5.22
C GLY A 28 15.36 8.85 -5.82
N TYR A 29 14.88 7.81 -5.14
CA TYR A 29 13.80 6.95 -5.61
C TYR A 29 12.46 7.33 -4.98
N ASP A 30 11.43 7.43 -5.83
CA ASP A 30 10.04 7.43 -5.37
C ASP A 30 9.73 6.10 -4.67
N SER A 31 8.88 6.14 -3.65
CA SER A 31 8.49 4.96 -2.88
C SER A 31 6.99 4.74 -2.93
N LEU A 32 6.59 3.48 -3.15
CA LEU A 32 5.22 3.03 -3.03
C LEU A 32 5.15 1.90 -2.02
N THR A 33 4.31 2.07 -1.01
CA THR A 33 3.92 1.01 -0.09
C THR A 33 2.48 0.62 -0.34
N VAL A 34 2.21 -0.69 -0.42
CA VAL A 34 0.86 -1.23 -0.60
C VAL A 34 0.55 -2.32 0.41
N ASN A 35 -0.74 -2.54 0.65
CA ASN A 35 -1.20 -3.79 1.23
C ASN A 35 -0.94 -4.95 0.25
N ALA A 36 -0.68 -6.15 0.78
CA ALA A 36 -0.39 -7.36 -0.01
C ALA A 36 -1.52 -7.77 -0.97
N ASN A 37 -2.73 -7.23 -0.78
CA ASN A 37 -3.90 -7.53 -1.59
C ASN A 37 -4.11 -6.59 -2.78
N VAL A 38 -3.05 -5.96 -3.29
CA VAL A 38 -3.10 -5.02 -4.42
C VAL A 38 -2.06 -5.40 -5.47
N LEU A 39 -2.46 -5.45 -6.73
CA LEU A 39 -1.61 -5.70 -7.89
C LEU A 39 -1.76 -4.57 -8.92
N PHE A 40 -0.64 -3.98 -9.34
CA PHE A 40 -0.64 -2.90 -10.33
C PHE A 40 -0.59 -3.42 -11.76
N LEU A 41 -1.41 -2.82 -12.63
CA LEU A 41 -1.47 -3.11 -14.07
C LEU A 41 -0.70 -2.09 -14.90
N SER A 42 -0.33 -0.96 -14.29
CA SER A 42 0.38 0.14 -14.92
C SER A 42 1.50 0.64 -14.03
N LYS A 43 2.34 1.53 -14.57
CA LYS A 43 3.33 2.24 -13.76
C LYS A 43 2.63 3.06 -12.68
N VAL A 44 3.25 3.09 -11.50
CA VAL A 44 2.74 3.83 -10.33
C VAL A 44 2.56 5.31 -10.64
N GLN A 45 3.47 5.89 -11.42
CA GLN A 45 3.42 7.28 -11.87
C GLN A 45 2.15 7.62 -12.65
N GLU A 46 1.51 6.64 -13.31
CA GLU A 46 0.24 6.85 -14.02
C GLU A 46 -0.97 6.88 -13.08
N LEU A 47 -0.82 6.43 -11.83
CA LEU A 47 -1.87 6.50 -10.81
C LEU A 47 -1.95 7.89 -10.16
N ILE A 48 -0.88 8.69 -10.29
CA ILE A 48 -0.60 9.80 -9.39
C ILE A 48 -0.31 11.07 -10.20
N ASN A 49 -1.22 12.04 -10.12
CA ASN A 49 -1.05 13.37 -10.74
C ASN A 49 0.09 14.12 -10.03
N PRO A 50 1.05 14.77 -10.71
CA PRO A 50 2.25 15.31 -10.08
C PRO A 50 2.14 16.49 -9.07
N SER A 51 0.94 16.87 -8.64
CA SER A 51 0.69 18.07 -7.85
C SER A 51 1.08 18.01 -6.35
N SER A 52 1.48 16.87 -5.83
CA SER A 52 1.84 16.66 -4.42
C SER A 52 3.05 15.73 -4.31
N ASP A 53 3.63 15.66 -3.12
CA ASP A 53 4.73 14.76 -2.81
C ASP A 53 4.27 13.51 -2.07
N LEU A 54 3.10 13.54 -1.42
CA LEU A 54 2.57 12.44 -0.61
C LEU A 54 1.15 12.11 -1.04
N TYR A 55 0.88 10.82 -1.25
CA TYR A 55 -0.43 10.33 -1.66
C TYR A 55 -0.81 9.11 -0.86
N ALA A 56 -2.11 8.99 -0.60
CA ALA A 56 -2.64 7.81 0.04
C ALA A 56 -3.95 7.38 -0.62
N GLY A 57 -4.13 6.07 -0.72
CA GLY A 57 -5.44 5.51 -1.03
C GLY A 57 -6.45 5.83 0.07
N LYS A 58 -7.72 6.05 -0.29
CA LYS A 58 -8.81 6.16 0.68
C LYS A 58 -9.19 4.82 1.29
N SER A 59 -9.13 3.73 0.53
CA SER A 59 -9.72 2.43 0.87
C SER A 59 -8.74 1.25 0.80
N LEU A 60 -7.77 1.27 -0.11
CA LEU A 60 -6.94 0.10 -0.42
C LEU A 60 -5.64 0.04 0.38
N GLY A 61 -5.35 1.10 1.14
CA GLY A 61 -4.18 1.15 1.99
C GLY A 61 -2.88 1.11 1.18
N PHE A 62 -2.74 2.02 0.21
CA PHE A 62 -1.44 2.36 -0.36
C PHE A 62 -0.97 3.74 0.09
N PHE A 63 0.34 3.93 0.15
CA PHE A 63 1.01 5.19 0.43
C PHE A 63 2.14 5.39 -0.57
N PHE A 64 2.14 6.52 -1.25
CA PHE A 64 3.21 6.91 -2.16
C PHE A 64 3.89 8.16 -1.64
N ALA A 65 5.22 8.15 -1.68
CA ALA A 65 6.05 9.30 -1.38
C ALA A 65 7.00 9.55 -2.56
N ARG A 66 6.95 10.76 -3.10
CA ARG A 66 7.89 11.23 -4.12
C ARG A 66 9.25 11.48 -3.48
N SER A 67 10.32 11.23 -4.24
CA SER A 67 11.65 11.69 -3.89
C SER A 67 11.75 13.21 -4.01
N SER A 68 11.32 13.91 -2.96
CA SER A 68 11.47 15.35 -2.79
C SER A 68 12.08 15.67 -1.42
N SER A 69 12.72 16.83 -1.31
CA SER A 69 13.25 17.31 -0.02
C SER A 69 12.14 17.43 1.04
N SER A 70 10.94 17.86 0.64
CA SER A 70 9.78 17.97 1.52
C SER A 70 9.35 16.61 2.06
N ALA A 71 9.20 15.60 1.19
CA ALA A 71 8.82 14.25 1.62
C ALA A 71 9.89 13.61 2.53
N GLN A 72 11.18 13.84 2.24
CA GLN A 72 12.28 13.39 3.09
C GLN A 72 12.21 14.00 4.49
N GLU A 73 11.97 15.31 4.61
CA GLU A 73 11.82 16.00 5.89
C GLU A 73 10.62 15.48 6.67
N ILE A 74 9.47 15.30 6.01
CA ILE A 74 8.24 14.78 6.62
C ILE A 74 8.47 13.36 7.18
N LEU A 75 9.13 12.47 6.42
CA LEU A 75 9.43 11.12 6.89
C LEU A 75 10.49 11.08 7.99
N ALA A 76 11.48 11.98 7.95
CA ALA A 76 12.46 12.10 9.03
C ALA A 76 11.80 12.55 10.34
N ASP A 77 10.85 13.48 10.28
CA ASP A 77 10.07 13.92 11.44
C ASP A 77 9.14 12.81 11.96
N LEU A 78 8.48 12.08 11.07
CA LEU A 78 7.68 10.89 11.41
C LEU A 78 8.50 9.88 12.22
N LEU A 79 9.70 9.50 11.75
CA LEU A 79 10.56 8.55 12.43
C LEU A 79 10.95 9.01 13.85
N LYS A 80 11.29 10.29 14.02
CA LYS A 80 11.61 10.88 15.33
C LYS A 80 10.42 10.78 16.28
N LYS A 81 9.23 11.13 15.80
CA LYS A 81 8.00 11.11 16.60
C LYS A 81 7.54 9.69 16.95
N VAL A 82 7.64 8.75 16.02
CA VAL A 82 7.35 7.33 16.27
C VAL A 82 8.32 6.76 17.31
N ALA A 83 9.62 7.02 17.18
CA ALA A 83 10.62 6.60 18.15
C ALA A 83 10.36 7.18 19.56
N ALA A 84 9.98 8.45 19.65
CA ALA A 84 9.61 9.08 20.91
C ALA A 84 8.33 8.48 21.53
N THR A 85 7.39 8.04 20.70
CA THR A 85 6.13 7.43 21.14
C THR A 85 6.33 6.00 21.65
N ILE A 86 7.20 5.23 21.00
CA ILE A 86 7.67 3.90 21.48
C ILE A 86 8.28 4.06 22.88
N GLY A 87 9.19 5.02 23.06
CA GLY A 87 9.86 5.27 24.33
C GLY A 87 8.93 5.67 25.48
N LYS A 88 7.73 6.17 25.18
CA LYS A 88 6.71 6.58 26.17
C LYS A 88 5.65 5.52 26.44
N GLY A 89 5.62 4.42 25.69
CA GLY A 89 4.63 3.34 25.83
C GLY A 89 3.18 3.78 25.58
N SER A 90 2.96 4.93 24.95
CA SER A 90 1.64 5.58 24.86
C SER A 90 1.04 5.48 23.46
N LEU A 91 0.63 4.28 23.05
CA LEU A 91 -0.23 4.11 21.88
C LEU A 91 -1.29 3.05 22.18
N GLN A 92 -2.54 3.50 22.28
CA GLN A 92 -3.73 2.69 22.13
C GLN A 92 -4.32 2.99 20.75
N GLY A 93 -4.34 1.99 19.87
CA GLY A 93 -4.94 2.11 18.55
C GLY A 93 -5.14 0.74 17.90
N GLU A 94 -6.36 0.49 17.43
CA GLU A 94 -6.84 -0.79 16.86
C GLU A 94 -6.32 -1.12 15.46
N SER A 95 -5.53 -0.27 14.81
CA SER A 95 -5.19 -0.50 13.41
C SER A 95 -3.99 -1.41 13.24
N THR A 96 -4.13 -2.53 12.55
CA THR A 96 -3.05 -3.50 12.25
C THR A 96 -2.22 -3.16 11.00
N ASN A 97 -2.60 -2.14 10.21
CA ASN A 97 -1.98 -1.83 8.93
C ASN A 97 -1.05 -0.59 9.00
N PHE A 98 0.21 -0.78 8.60
CA PHE A 98 1.24 0.25 8.48
C PHE A 98 0.76 1.50 7.74
N VAL A 99 0.16 1.33 6.56
CA VAL A 99 -0.23 2.46 5.70
C VAL A 99 -1.28 3.32 6.39
N TYR A 100 -2.28 2.69 7.01
CA TYR A 100 -3.29 3.41 7.76
C TYR A 100 -2.67 4.23 8.91
N PHE A 101 -1.76 3.60 9.66
CA PHE A 101 -1.07 4.26 10.77
C PHE A 101 -0.28 5.49 10.28
N VAL A 102 0.59 5.32 9.29
CA VAL A 102 1.46 6.39 8.80
C VAL A 102 0.64 7.54 8.25
N VAL A 103 -0.36 7.26 7.42
CA VAL A 103 -1.17 8.33 6.81
C VAL A 103 -1.92 9.11 7.88
N LYS A 104 -2.59 8.43 8.81
CA LYS A 104 -3.31 9.08 9.91
C LYS A 104 -2.37 9.89 10.80
N PHE A 105 -1.20 9.34 11.11
CA PHE A 105 -0.20 10.00 11.93
C PHE A 105 0.33 11.27 11.25
N LEU A 106 0.63 11.20 9.96
CA LEU A 106 1.10 12.34 9.18
C LEU A 106 0.04 13.44 9.08
N GLU A 107 -1.22 13.10 8.81
CA GLU A 107 -2.35 14.05 8.79
C GLU A 107 -2.53 14.74 10.16
N GLN A 108 -2.46 13.99 11.26
CA GLN A 108 -2.53 14.55 12.62
C GLN A 108 -1.37 15.50 12.94
N ASN A 109 -0.27 15.39 12.20
CA ASN A 109 0.92 16.23 12.34
C ASN A 109 1.00 17.33 11.27
N GLY A 110 -0.08 17.56 10.51
CA GLY A 110 -0.20 18.68 9.58
C GLY A 110 0.45 18.43 8.20
N ALA A 111 0.86 17.21 7.88
CA ALA A 111 1.34 16.90 6.55
C ALA A 111 0.18 16.89 5.55
N GLU A 112 0.36 17.55 4.41
CA GLU A 112 -0.59 17.51 3.30
C GLU A 112 -0.42 16.18 2.55
N ILE A 113 -1.47 15.34 2.56
CA ILE A 113 -1.51 14.06 1.85
C ILE A 113 -2.68 14.09 0.89
N LEU A 114 -2.41 13.89 -0.40
CA LEU A 114 -3.46 13.82 -1.40
C LEU A 114 -4.14 12.44 -1.38
N ARG A 115 -5.44 12.43 -1.08
CA ARG A 115 -6.26 11.21 -1.03
C ARG A 115 -6.78 10.85 -2.41
N VAL A 116 -6.32 9.70 -2.94
CA VAL A 116 -6.72 9.19 -4.25
C VAL A 116 -7.94 8.27 -4.10
N ASP A 117 -8.97 8.51 -4.91
CA ASP A 117 -10.14 7.64 -4.98
C ASP A 117 -9.87 6.43 -5.87
N GLU A 118 -9.74 5.27 -5.23
CA GLU A 118 -9.38 4.03 -5.90
C GLU A 118 -10.50 3.43 -6.75
N ALA A 119 -11.76 3.82 -6.54
CA ALA A 119 -12.87 3.32 -7.37
C ALA A 119 -12.70 3.74 -8.84
N SER A 120 -12.04 4.87 -9.08
CA SER A 120 -11.74 5.37 -10.42
C SER A 120 -10.60 4.60 -11.09
N ILE A 121 -9.55 4.24 -10.34
CA ILE A 121 -8.29 3.69 -10.85
C ILE A 121 -8.14 2.16 -10.68
N GLY A 122 -8.95 1.51 -9.86
CA GLY A 122 -8.82 0.08 -9.53
C GLY A 122 -10.09 -0.75 -9.78
N ILE A 123 -9.92 -2.07 -9.77
CA ILE A 123 -11.01 -3.07 -9.79
C ILE A 123 -10.89 -3.98 -8.56
N GLN A 124 -12.00 -4.20 -7.86
CA GLN A 124 -12.05 -5.17 -6.77
C GLN A 124 -12.37 -6.58 -7.28
N ILE A 125 -11.58 -7.57 -6.88
CA ILE A 125 -11.89 -8.98 -7.04
C ILE A 125 -12.98 -9.38 -6.03
N ARG A 126 -14.13 -9.83 -6.54
CA ARG A 126 -15.26 -10.36 -5.76
C ARG A 126 -15.86 -11.60 -6.42
N ALA A 127 -16.69 -12.33 -5.67
CA ALA A 127 -17.34 -13.56 -6.14
C ALA A 127 -18.30 -13.29 -7.30
N ASN A 128 -19.14 -12.25 -7.19
CA ASN A 128 -20.17 -11.92 -8.18
C ASN A 128 -19.83 -10.64 -8.95
N SER A 129 -20.00 -10.69 -10.28
CA SER A 129 -19.83 -9.62 -11.27
C SER A 129 -18.38 -9.17 -11.54
N PHE A 130 -17.73 -9.86 -12.49
CA PHE A 130 -16.64 -9.28 -13.26
C PHE A 130 -17.15 -9.02 -14.67
N ASN A 131 -17.30 -7.74 -15.04
CA ASN A 131 -17.50 -7.36 -16.44
C ASN A 131 -16.10 -7.14 -17.05
N GLN A 132 -15.64 -8.12 -17.83
CA GLN A 132 -14.36 -8.08 -18.57
C GLN A 132 -14.17 -6.78 -19.36
N SER A 133 -15.26 -6.17 -19.84
CA SER A 133 -15.27 -4.89 -20.55
C SER A 133 -14.70 -3.70 -19.77
N SER A 134 -14.56 -3.80 -18.44
CA SER A 134 -13.98 -2.72 -17.61
C SER A 134 -12.45 -2.64 -17.68
N LEU A 135 -11.77 -3.75 -18.00
CA LEU A 135 -10.33 -3.81 -18.16
C LEU A 135 -9.91 -3.32 -19.56
N GLU A 136 -10.69 -3.67 -20.58
CA GLU A 136 -10.44 -3.34 -21.99
C GLU A 136 -10.42 -1.83 -22.29
N ALA A 137 -11.02 -1.00 -21.42
CA ALA A 137 -11.03 0.44 -21.61
C ALA A 137 -9.69 1.13 -21.29
N GLY A 138 -8.64 0.41 -20.83
CA GLY A 138 -7.33 0.99 -20.47
C GLY A 138 -7.36 1.99 -19.29
N LYS A 139 -8.52 2.13 -18.65
CA LYS A 139 -8.77 3.10 -17.55
C LYS A 139 -8.37 2.55 -16.18
N LYS A 140 -8.27 1.23 -16.05
CA LYS A 140 -8.00 0.56 -14.77
C LYS A 140 -6.51 0.25 -14.67
N LYS A 141 -5.93 0.66 -13.54
CA LYS A 141 -4.50 0.75 -13.29
C LYS A 141 -4.03 -0.20 -12.18
N MET A 142 -4.97 -0.77 -11.42
CA MET A 142 -4.70 -1.81 -10.43
C MET A 142 -5.90 -2.74 -10.20
N VAL A 143 -5.64 -3.88 -9.57
CA VAL A 143 -6.61 -4.87 -9.11
C VAL A 143 -6.36 -5.12 -7.62
N TYR A 144 -7.41 -5.33 -6.83
CA TYR A 144 -7.28 -5.54 -5.39
C TYR A 144 -8.34 -6.50 -4.83
N TRP A 145 -8.10 -7.05 -3.64
CA TRP A 145 -9.03 -7.95 -2.96
C TRP A 145 -9.09 -7.70 -1.44
N SER A 146 -10.14 -8.21 -0.80
CA SER A 146 -10.23 -8.25 0.67
C SER A 146 -9.45 -9.44 1.23
N THR A 147 -9.06 -9.36 2.50
CA THR A 147 -8.44 -10.47 3.23
C THR A 147 -9.32 -11.71 3.30
N ASP A 148 -10.65 -11.52 3.29
CA ASP A 148 -11.62 -12.60 3.38
C ASP A 148 -11.93 -13.26 2.02
N THR A 149 -11.31 -12.76 0.94
CA THR A 149 -11.49 -13.33 -0.40
C THR A 149 -10.76 -14.67 -0.46
N SER A 150 -11.47 -15.73 -0.87
CA SER A 150 -10.89 -17.07 -0.94
C SER A 150 -9.79 -17.17 -2.02
N LEU A 151 -8.76 -17.98 -1.73
CA LEU A 151 -7.59 -18.12 -2.61
C LEU A 151 -7.98 -18.65 -4.00
N ASP A 152 -8.90 -19.62 -4.07
CA ASP A 152 -9.41 -20.18 -5.32
C ASP A 152 -10.07 -19.11 -6.19
N LEU A 153 -10.79 -18.17 -5.57
CA LEU A 153 -11.40 -17.05 -6.27
C LEU A 153 -10.34 -16.06 -6.75
N ILE A 154 -9.34 -15.73 -5.93
CA ILE A 154 -8.23 -14.83 -6.31
C ILE A 154 -7.49 -15.42 -7.51
N GLN A 155 -7.06 -16.68 -7.43
CA GLN A 155 -6.32 -17.36 -8.50
C GLN A 155 -7.13 -17.41 -9.79
N ARG A 156 -8.37 -17.89 -9.74
CA ARG A 156 -9.26 -17.95 -10.92
C ARG A 156 -9.42 -16.58 -11.57
N ARG A 157 -9.62 -15.52 -10.77
CA ARG A 157 -9.82 -14.16 -11.30
C ARG A 157 -8.54 -13.57 -11.88
N LEU A 158 -7.38 -13.82 -11.28
CA LEU A 158 -6.11 -13.39 -11.84
C LEU A 158 -5.76 -14.14 -13.15
N GLN A 159 -6.15 -15.41 -13.27
CA GLN A 159 -6.05 -16.18 -14.53
C GLN A 159 -6.96 -15.58 -15.61
N GLU A 160 -8.22 -15.28 -15.29
CA GLU A 160 -9.16 -14.61 -16.22
C GLU A 160 -8.66 -13.23 -16.70
N LEU A 161 -7.82 -12.57 -15.90
CA LEU A 161 -7.20 -11.29 -16.21
C LEU A 161 -5.86 -11.42 -16.96
N SER A 162 -5.40 -12.65 -17.23
CA SER A 162 -4.06 -12.93 -17.77
C SER A 162 -2.91 -12.39 -16.90
N LEU A 163 -3.16 -12.17 -15.60
CA LEU A 163 -2.19 -11.71 -14.61
C LEU A 163 -1.54 -12.86 -13.84
N TRP A 164 -2.13 -14.04 -13.94
CA TRP A 164 -1.59 -15.28 -13.38
C TRP A 164 -1.51 -16.31 -14.50
N VAL A 165 -0.29 -16.65 -14.89
CA VAL A 165 -0.01 -17.70 -15.88
C VAL A 165 0.69 -18.84 -15.16
N VAL A 166 0.10 -20.04 -15.19
CA VAL A 166 0.77 -21.28 -14.76
C VAL A 166 1.19 -22.02 -16.02
N ASP A 167 2.20 -21.51 -16.72
CA ASP A 167 2.82 -22.25 -17.83
C ASP A 167 4.04 -23.02 -17.31
N GLY A 168 4.27 -24.22 -17.87
CA GLY A 168 5.43 -25.07 -17.57
C GLY A 168 6.76 -24.46 -18.04
N ASP A 169 6.69 -23.35 -18.76
CA ASP A 169 7.76 -22.70 -19.50
C ASP A 169 8.52 -21.68 -18.62
N SER A 170 8.11 -21.51 -17.36
CA SER A 170 8.76 -20.64 -16.36
C SER A 170 8.77 -19.13 -16.67
N SER A 171 8.02 -18.65 -17.66
CA SER A 171 7.87 -17.22 -17.93
C SER A 171 6.83 -16.60 -16.99
N CYS A 172 7.29 -15.84 -15.99
CA CYS A 172 6.43 -15.20 -15.00
C CYS A 172 6.05 -13.77 -15.41
N THR A 173 4.76 -13.52 -15.64
CA THR A 173 4.24 -12.16 -15.93
C THR A 173 3.97 -11.34 -14.66
N ALA A 174 3.62 -12.00 -13.54
CA ALA A 174 3.49 -11.37 -12.23
C ALA A 174 3.69 -12.40 -11.10
N VAL A 175 4.31 -11.97 -10.00
CA VAL A 175 4.55 -12.79 -8.81
C VAL A 175 3.51 -12.46 -7.75
N VAL A 176 2.80 -13.47 -7.26
CA VAL A 176 1.93 -13.35 -6.07
C VAL A 176 2.57 -14.14 -4.94
N CYS A 177 3.00 -13.43 -3.90
CA CYS A 177 3.54 -14.06 -2.71
C CYS A 177 2.40 -14.47 -1.77
N HIS A 178 2.39 -15.72 -1.35
CA HIS A 178 1.52 -16.23 -0.31
C HIS A 178 2.36 -16.42 0.97
N GLU A 179 1.86 -15.98 2.13
CA GLU A 179 2.49 -16.31 3.42
C GLU A 179 2.33 -17.80 3.68
N SER A 180 3.43 -18.51 3.89
CA SER A 180 3.43 -19.96 4.19
C SER A 180 3.03 -20.24 5.63
#